data_AF-A0A857DF74-F1
#
_entry.id   AF-A0A857DF74-F1
#
_cell.length_a   1.000
_cell.length_b   1.000
_cell.length_c   1.000
_cell.angle_alpha   90.00
_cell.angle_beta   90.00
_cell.angle_gamma   90.00
#
_symmetry.space_group_name_H-M   'P 1'
#
loop_
_entity.id
_entity.type
_entity.pdbx_description
1 polymer ?
#
loop_
_entity_poly.entity_id
_entity_poly.type
_entity_poly.pdbx_seq_one_letter_code
_entity_poly.pdbx_strand_id
1 'polypeptide(L)'
;MEKEINAGYTITDRLTVANAEFVIGQNENAPAKFVTWKCRKGEKDYSRGHYCNDRLTALEDLCNRALDEVHYLKSLRQEHNTGENPVHQSEKKKHAPER
;
A
#
# COMPACT_ATOMS: atom_id res chain seq x y z
N MET A 1 21.39 -17.80 -4.93
CA MET A 1 20.27 -16.84 -4.82
C MET A 1 20.32 -15.98 -6.06
N GLU A 2 19.30 -16.03 -6.91
CA GLU A 2 19.25 -15.19 -8.10
C GLU A 2 19.07 -13.73 -7.68
N LYS A 3 19.89 -12.83 -8.25
CA LYS A 3 19.76 -11.40 -8.01
C LYS A 3 18.55 -10.91 -8.78
N GLU A 4 17.55 -10.42 -8.06
CA GLU A 4 16.43 -9.73 -8.69
C GLU A 4 16.86 -8.35 -9.15
N ILE A 5 16.67 -8.05 -10.43
CA ILE A 5 17.07 -6.79 -11.05
C ILE A 5 15.85 -6.16 -11.70
N ASN A 6 15.63 -4.88 -11.42
CA ASN A 6 14.62 -4.06 -12.09
C ASN A 6 15.24 -2.76 -12.58
N ALA A 7 14.99 -2.39 -13.84
CA ALA A 7 15.51 -1.15 -14.45
C ALA A 7 17.04 -0.95 -14.25
N GLY A 8 17.82 -2.02 -14.16
CA GLY A 8 19.27 -1.98 -13.91
C GLY A 8 19.67 -1.83 -12.43
N TYR A 9 18.73 -1.78 -11.50
CA TYR A 9 18.98 -1.79 -10.06
C TYR A 9 18.81 -3.19 -9.49
N THR A 10 19.74 -3.62 -8.65
CA THR A 10 19.64 -4.86 -7.89
C THR A 10 18.76 -4.63 -6.66
N ILE A 11 17.76 -5.47 -6.44
CA ILE A 11 16.92 -5.39 -5.25
C ILE A 11 17.72 -5.85 -4.03
N THR A 12 17.84 -4.98 -3.03
CA THR A 12 18.63 -5.22 -1.81
C THR A 12 17.78 -5.41 -0.57
N ASP A 13 16.62 -4.76 -0.51
CA ASP A 13 15.73 -4.78 0.66
C ASP A 13 14.29 -4.92 0.19
N ARG A 14 13.47 -5.59 1.02
CA ARG A 14 12.07 -5.87 0.75
C ARG A 14 11.27 -5.82 2.04
N LEU A 15 10.09 -5.21 1.96
CA LEU A 15 9.13 -5.14 3.04
C LEU A 15 7.72 -5.36 2.49
N THR A 16 7.01 -6.35 3.03
CA THR A 16 5.65 -6.69 2.59
C THR A 16 4.63 -6.26 3.63
N VAL A 17 3.60 -5.53 3.21
CA VAL A 17 2.45 -5.16 4.03
C VAL A 17 1.19 -5.65 3.33
N ALA A 18 0.58 -6.71 3.87
CA ALA A 18 -0.56 -7.39 3.27
C ALA A 18 -0.34 -7.76 1.78
N ASN A 19 -1.00 -7.05 0.87
CA ASN A 19 -0.92 -7.26 -0.58
C ASN A 19 0.02 -6.27 -1.28
N ALA A 20 0.63 -5.34 -0.56
CA ALA A 20 1.65 -4.44 -1.08
C ALA A 20 3.05 -4.93 -0.70
N GLU A 21 4.00 -4.70 -1.60
CA GLU A 21 5.41 -4.95 -1.36
C GLU A 21 6.20 -3.69 -1.72
N PHE A 22 7.15 -3.35 -0.86
CA PHE A 22 8.03 -2.21 -1.00
C PHE A 22 9.46 -2.72 -1.10
N VAL A 23 10.25 -2.20 -2.03
CA VAL A 23 11.61 -2.66 -2.27
C VAL A 23 12.58 -1.50 -2.47
N ILE A 24 13.84 -1.73 -2.13
CA ILE A 24 14.97 -0.85 -2.50
C ILE A 24 15.76 -1.52 -3.61
N GLY A 25 15.97 -0.79 -4.70
CA GLY A 25 16.94 -1.09 -5.74
C GLY A 25 18.21 -0.27 -5.57
N GLN A 26 19.38 -0.89 -5.81
CA GLN A 26 20.69 -0.23 -5.80
C GLN A 26 21.42 -0.41 -7.14
N ASN A 27 22.00 0.68 -7.65
CA ASN A 27 22.88 0.70 -8.81
C ASN A 27 23.96 1.78 -8.64
N GLU A 28 25.21 1.36 -8.38
CA GLU A 28 26.34 2.29 -8.19
C GLU A 28 26.68 3.12 -9.44
N ASN A 29 26.28 2.67 -10.63
CA ASN A 29 26.57 3.33 -11.89
C ASN A 29 25.47 4.30 -12.34
N ALA A 30 24.35 4.36 -11.62
CA ALA A 30 23.24 5.24 -11.95
C ALA A 30 23.42 6.65 -11.33
N PRO A 31 22.91 7.72 -11.96
CA PRO A 31 22.92 9.07 -11.39
C PRO A 31 22.20 9.17 -10.04
N ALA A 32 21.18 8.33 -9.84
CA ALA A 32 20.54 8.10 -8.56
C ALA A 32 20.88 6.67 -8.11
N LYS A 33 21.69 6.52 -7.07
CA LYS A 33 22.22 5.21 -6.64
C LYS A 33 21.15 4.28 -6.09
N PHE A 34 20.09 4.83 -5.53
CA PHE A 34 19.02 4.09 -4.90
C PHE A 34 17.67 4.48 -5.50
N VAL A 35 16.74 3.53 -5.45
CA VAL A 35 15.36 3.75 -5.83
C VAL A 35 14.45 2.90 -4.95
N THR A 36 13.31 3.44 -4.55
CA THR A 36 12.28 2.68 -3.83
C THR A 36 11.07 2.45 -4.74
N TRP A 37 10.56 1.23 -4.77
CA TRP A 37 9.33 0.90 -5.50
C TRP A 37 8.25 0.33 -4.60
N LYS A 38 6.99 0.48 -5.01
CA LYS A 38 5.83 -0.25 -4.49
C LYS A 38 5.32 -1.12 -5.61
N CYS A 39 5.16 -2.41 -5.35
CA CYS A 39 4.47 -3.35 -6.22
C CYS A 39 3.39 -4.07 -5.43
N ARG A 40 2.52 -4.78 -6.15
CA ARG A 40 1.63 -5.75 -5.52
C ARG A 40 2.42 -7.00 -5.19
N LYS A 41 2.09 -7.65 -4.09
CA LYS A 41 2.76 -8.87 -3.63
C LYS A 41 2.74 -9.93 -4.75
N GLY A 42 3.92 -10.36 -5.18
CA GLY A 42 4.10 -11.35 -6.25
C GLY A 42 4.05 -10.78 -7.67
N GLU A 43 3.80 -9.48 -7.84
CA GLU A 43 3.87 -8.78 -9.12
C GLU A 43 5.18 -7.98 -9.20
N LYS A 44 5.72 -7.86 -10.42
CA LYS A 44 6.97 -7.11 -10.70
C LYS A 44 6.72 -5.78 -11.40
N ASP A 45 5.52 -5.23 -11.24
CA ASP A 45 5.11 -4.00 -11.90
C ASP A 45 5.63 -2.77 -11.14
N TYR A 46 6.92 -2.49 -11.34
CA TYR A 46 7.63 -1.35 -10.78
C TYR A 46 7.37 -0.07 -11.59
N SER A 47 6.11 0.35 -11.69
CA SER A 47 5.69 1.41 -12.63
C SER A 47 6.00 2.85 -12.15
N ARG A 48 6.44 3.05 -10.90
CA ARG A 48 6.88 4.37 -10.39
C ARG A 48 7.76 4.27 -9.14
N GLY A 49 9.02 4.70 -9.26
CA GLY A 49 9.99 4.66 -8.15
C GLY A 49 10.38 6.06 -7.64
N HIS A 50 10.78 6.15 -6.37
CA HIS A 50 11.40 7.36 -5.82
C HIS A 50 12.91 7.17 -5.84
N TYR A 51 13.63 8.02 -6.57
CA TYR A 51 15.06 7.91 -6.79
C TYR A 51 15.82 8.84 -5.83
N CYS A 52 16.88 8.33 -5.21
CA CYS A 52 17.73 9.09 -4.29
C CYS A 52 19.19 8.61 -4.35
N ASN A 53 20.08 9.36 -3.70
CA ASN A 53 21.53 9.10 -3.71
C ASN A 53 22.09 8.55 -2.40
N ASP A 54 21.27 8.52 -1.36
CA ASP A 54 21.66 8.12 -0.02
C ASP A 54 20.87 6.90 0.45
N ARG A 55 21.57 5.94 1.08
CA ARG A 55 20.96 4.68 1.52
C ARG A 55 20.00 4.89 2.69
N LEU A 56 20.31 5.79 3.61
CA LEU A 56 19.42 6.06 4.75
C LEU A 56 18.12 6.71 4.27
N THR A 57 18.21 7.62 3.30
CA THR A 57 17.06 8.22 2.63
C THR A 57 16.18 7.17 1.96
N ALA A 58 16.77 6.18 1.28
CA ALA A 58 16.02 5.08 0.66
C ALA A 58 15.32 4.19 1.72
N LEU A 59 16.00 3.91 2.84
CA LEU A 59 15.45 3.15 3.96
C LEU A 59 14.30 3.90 4.66
N GLU A 60 14.46 5.21 4.87
CA GLU A 60 13.41 6.06 5.44
C GLU A 60 12.18 6.07 4.54
N ASP A 61 12.34 6.28 3.24
CA ASP A 61 11.22 6.23 2.29
C ASP A 61 10.55 4.84 2.26
N LEU A 62 11.33 3.76 2.31
CA LEU A 62 10.80 2.39 2.40
C LEU A 62 9.91 2.21 3.64
N CYS A 63 10.40 2.64 4.81
CA CYS A 63 9.68 2.53 6.07
C CYS A 63 8.41 3.40 6.08
N ASN A 64 8.51 4.65 5.62
CA ASN A 64 7.38 5.57 5.58
C ASN A 64 6.26 5.04 4.68
N ARG A 65 6.58 4.54 3.49
CA ARG A 65 5.59 3.97 2.56
C ARG A 65 4.91 2.72 3.13
N ALA A 66 5.65 1.89 3.87
CA ALA A 66 5.08 0.74 4.54
C ALA A 66 4.17 1.13 5.72
N LEU A 67 4.56 2.16 6.49
CA LEU A 67 3.73 2.70 7.56
C LEU A 67 2.44 3.33 7.02
N ASP A 68 2.53 4.07 5.91
CA ASP A 68 1.35 4.63 5.22
C ASP A 68 0.36 3.54 4.82
N GLU A 69 0.85 2.41 4.28
CA GLU A 69 0.00 1.26 3.96
C GLU A 69 -0.63 0.65 5.22
N VAL A 70 0.12 0.52 6.31
CA VAL A 70 -0.42 0.05 7.59
C VAL A 70 -1.53 0.99 8.09
N HIS A 71 -1.33 2.30 8.00
CA HIS A 71 -2.33 3.29 8.41
C HIS A 71 -3.58 3.24 7.52
N TYR A 72 -3.41 3.12 6.21
CA TYR A 72 -4.50 2.94 5.26
C TYR A 72 -5.33 1.68 5.55
N LEU A 73 -4.68 0.54 5.79
CA LEU A 73 -5.38 -0.70 6.13
C LEU A 73 -6.11 -0.61 7.48
N LYS A 74 -5.56 0.14 8.45
CA LYS A 74 -6.23 0.41 9.73
C LYS A 74 -7.48 1.28 9.54
N SER A 75 -7.43 2.33 8.72
CA SER A 75 -8.60 3.18 8.47
C SER A 75 -9.72 2.42 7.75
N LEU A 76 -9.39 1.62 6.74
CA LEU A 76 -10.36 0.74 6.05
C LEU A 76 -11.07 -0.21 7.02
N ARG A 77 -10.33 -0.80 7.98
CA ARG A 77 -10.93 -1.68 9.00
C ARG A 77 -11.93 -0.93 9.88
N GLN A 78 -11.61 0.31 10.27
CA GLN A 78 -12.48 1.11 11.12
C GLN A 78 -13.78 1.49 10.40
N GLU A 79 -13.70 1.86 9.13
CA GLU A 79 -14.86 2.15 8.28
C GLU A 79 -15.76 0.92 8.07
N HIS A 80 -15.17 -0.25 7.88
CA HIS A 80 -15.95 -1.50 7.73
C HIS A 80 -16.68 -1.89 9.02
N ASN A 81 -16.12 -1.58 10.19
CA ASN A 81 -16.73 -1.90 11.49
C ASN A 81 -17.87 -0.94 11.87
N THR A 82 -17.95 0.26 11.28
CA THR A 82 -19.04 1.22 11.55
C THR A 82 -20.22 1.11 10.56
N GLY A 83 -20.11 0.27 9.53
CA GLY A 83 -21.13 0.07 8.49
C GLY A 83 -22.19 -1.00 8.77
N GLU A 84 -22.04 -1.84 9.79
CA GLU A 84 -23.01 -2.90 10.13
C GLU A 84 -24.06 -2.43 11.15
N ASN A 85 -24.98 -1.55 10.74
CA ASN A 85 -26.28 -1.42 11.39
C ASN A 85 -27.33 -2.09 10.49
N PRO A 86 -27.96 -3.21 10.90
CA PRO A 86 -29.07 -3.78 10.13
C PRO A 86 -30.29 -2.87 10.34
N VAL A 87 -30.65 -2.11 9.31
CA VAL A 87 -31.94 -1.42 9.24
C VAL A 87 -33.02 -2.50 9.12
N HIS A 88 -33.55 -2.93 10.27
CA HIS A 88 -34.74 -3.76 10.32
C HIS A 88 -35.97 -2.94 9.88
N GLN A 89 -36.57 -3.39 8.78
CA GLN A 89 -37.92 -3.04 8.35
C GLN A 89 -38.96 -3.50 9.39
N SER A 90 -39.84 -2.60 9.81
CA SER A 90 -41.15 -2.84 10.46
C SER A 90 -41.72 -1.46 10.82
N GLU A 91 -42.89 -0.97 10.39
CA GLU A 91 -44.15 -1.63 10.07
C GLU A 91 -45.07 -0.67 9.28
N LYS A 92 -45.80 -1.23 8.31
CA LYS A 92 -47.03 -0.65 7.77
C LYS A 92 -48.09 -0.61 8.87
N LYS A 93 -48.69 0.55 9.18
CA LYS A 93 -50.09 0.59 9.63
C LYS A 93 -50.86 1.71 8.94
N LYS A 94 -51.79 1.26 8.11
CA LYS A 94 -52.87 2.02 7.49
C LYS A 94 -53.83 2.50 8.59
N HIS A 95 -54.24 3.78 8.56
CA HIS A 95 -55.63 4.15 8.84
C HIS A 95 -55.94 5.57 8.35
N ALA A 96 -56.89 5.67 7.40
CA ALA A 96 -57.79 6.82 7.29
C ALA A 96 -58.85 6.72 8.41
N PRO A 97 -59.57 7.80 8.75
CA PRO A 97 -60.83 8.14 8.04
C PRO A 97 -60.89 9.65 7.70
N GLU A 98 -61.48 10.09 6.60
CA GLU A 98 -62.90 10.16 6.20
C GLU A 98 -63.71 11.28 6.92
N ARG A 99 -64.10 12.26 6.09
CA ARG A 99 -65.00 13.42 6.23
C ARG A 99 -64.57 14.65 7.04
#